data_AF-A0A2D6JZC3-F1
#
_entry.id   AF-A0A2D6JZC3-F1
#
_cell.length_a   1.000
_cell.length_b   1.000
_cell.length_c   1.000
_cell.angle_alpha   90.00
_cell.angle_beta   90.00
_cell.angle_gamma   90.00
#
_symmetry.space_group_name_H-M   'P 1'
#
loop_
_entity.id
_entity.type
_entity.pdbx_description
1 polymer ?
#
loop_
_entity_poly.entity_id
_entity_poly.type
_entity_poly.pdbx_seq_one_letter_code
_entity_poly.pdbx_strand_id
1 'polypeptide(L)'
;MSYSAHVWCLSLISTIFVLISPPSYADQVRNIYRVEHYAPEKITTNDEAIAALNKYHQKISDILKNEHLTGSELERIHKYSYTLEAAALKLKISELIDASISKNLNEQIETIHISSEKHDDLTVRSAFEEYDAIIKEINATQGTQAYSDAAQ
;
A
#
# COMPACT_ATOMS: atom_id res chain seq x y z
N MET A 1 -1.88 68.76 28.65
CA MET A 1 -3.10 67.98 28.35
C MET A 1 -2.66 66.52 28.28
N SER A 2 -3.26 65.70 29.15
CA SER A 2 -2.80 64.36 29.56
C SER A 2 -3.12 63.23 28.58
N TYR A 3 -2.36 62.16 28.77
CA TYR A 3 -2.29 60.84 28.12
C TYR A 3 -3.59 59.98 28.05
N SER A 4 -3.47 58.92 27.22
CA SER A 4 -4.04 57.55 27.36
C SER A 4 -5.33 57.26 26.56
N ALA A 5 -5.55 56.11 25.91
CA ALA A 5 -4.84 54.83 25.88
C ALA A 5 -5.18 54.06 24.58
N HIS A 6 -4.19 53.42 23.97
CA HIS A 6 -4.41 52.33 23.02
C HIS A 6 -4.70 51.05 23.81
N VAL A 7 -5.90 50.50 23.68
CA VAL A 7 -6.25 49.18 24.21
C VAL A 7 -5.89 48.16 23.14
N TRP A 8 -4.69 47.61 23.23
CA TRP A 8 -4.30 46.43 22.47
C TRP A 8 -4.92 45.21 23.18
N CYS A 9 -6.04 44.72 22.66
CA CYS A 9 -6.63 43.46 23.08
C CYS A 9 -5.79 42.32 22.49
N LEU A 10 -4.80 41.84 23.26
CA LEU A 10 -4.07 40.62 22.97
C LEU A 10 -4.99 39.42 23.28
N SER A 11 -5.66 38.91 22.25
CA SER A 11 -6.35 37.62 22.35
C SER A 11 -5.31 36.50 22.39
N LEU A 12 -5.15 35.89 23.57
CA LEU A 12 -4.34 34.70 23.81
C LEU A 12 -4.98 33.50 23.08
N ILE A 13 -4.52 33.20 21.86
CA ILE A 13 -4.80 31.91 21.23
C ILE A 13 -3.89 30.88 21.89
N SER A 14 -4.42 30.17 22.89
CA SER A 14 -3.79 28.97 23.43
C SER A 14 -3.94 27.85 22.39
N THR A 15 -2.95 27.72 21.51
CA THR A 15 -2.84 26.56 20.63
C THR A 15 -2.40 25.35 21.45
N ILE A 16 -3.37 24.56 21.90
CA ILE A 16 -3.13 23.20 22.38
C ILE A 16 -2.68 22.38 21.16
N PHE A 17 -1.37 22.12 21.07
CA PHE A 17 -0.79 21.20 20.10
C PHE A 17 -0.97 19.77 20.64
N VAL A 18 -2.05 19.10 20.25
CA VAL A 18 -2.22 17.67 20.55
C VAL A 18 -1.21 16.90 19.69
N LEU A 19 -0.19 16.31 20.32
CA LEU A 19 0.74 15.37 19.69
C LEU A 19 -0.02 14.06 19.40
N ILE A 20 -0.69 14.00 18.24
CA ILE A 20 -1.23 12.74 17.72
C ILE A 20 -0.06 11.98 17.11
N SER A 21 0.50 11.00 17.83
CA SER A 21 1.48 10.08 17.24
C SER A 21 0.79 9.21 16.19
N PRO A 22 1.35 9.07 14.97
CA PRO A 22 0.78 8.18 13.96
C PRO A 22 0.84 6.72 14.44
N PRO A 23 -0.15 5.88 14.07
CA PRO A 23 -0.13 4.46 14.42
C PRO A 23 1.09 3.75 13.79
N SER A 24 1.69 2.81 14.52
CA SER A 24 2.83 2.05 14.01
C SER A 24 2.43 1.19 12.81
N TYR A 25 3.40 0.83 11.96
CA TYR A 25 3.18 -0.09 10.84
C TYR A 25 2.48 -1.39 11.28
N ALA A 26 2.94 -1.98 12.39
CA ALA A 26 2.36 -3.21 12.93
C ALA A 26 0.90 -3.03 13.39
N ASP A 27 0.54 -1.86 13.91
CA ASP A 27 -0.84 -1.55 14.29
C ASP A 27 -1.73 -1.31 13.07
N GLN A 28 -1.21 -0.66 12.03
CA GLN A 28 -1.94 -0.43 10.78
C GLN A 28 -2.21 -1.75 10.05
N VAL A 29 -1.20 -2.62 9.91
CA VAL A 29 -1.35 -4.01 9.42
C VAL A 29 -2.41 -4.73 10.25
N ARG A 30 -2.31 -4.71 11.59
CA ARG A 30 -3.30 -5.38 12.45
C ARG A 30 -4.72 -4.84 12.24
N ASN A 31 -4.88 -3.55 11.96
CA ASN A 31 -6.20 -2.95 11.74
C ASN A 31 -6.84 -3.38 10.41
N ILE A 32 -6.04 -3.62 9.37
CA ILE A 32 -6.52 -4.15 8.09
C ILE A 32 -7.06 -5.58 8.28
N TYR A 33 -6.43 -6.38 9.15
CA TYR A 33 -6.71 -7.82 9.26
C TYR A 33 -7.50 -8.23 10.52
N ARG A 34 -8.34 -7.33 11.05
CA ARG A 34 -9.00 -7.44 12.36
C ARG A 34 -10.05 -8.56 12.51
N VAL A 35 -10.35 -9.33 11.46
CA VAL A 35 -11.38 -10.39 11.47
C VAL A 35 -10.82 -11.65 10.79
N GLU A 36 -10.92 -12.79 11.47
CA GLU A 36 -10.42 -14.14 11.11
C GLU A 36 -10.49 -14.51 9.62
N HIS A 37 -9.46 -14.19 8.82
CA HIS A 37 -9.35 -14.66 7.43
C HIS A 37 -7.93 -15.20 7.16
N TYR A 38 -6.94 -14.33 6.91
CA TYR A 38 -5.55 -14.75 6.74
C TYR A 38 -4.56 -13.74 7.34
N ALA A 39 -3.46 -14.25 7.90
CA ALA A 39 -2.34 -13.41 8.33
C ALA A 39 -1.39 -13.18 7.13
N PRO A 40 -1.03 -11.92 6.79
CA PRO A 40 -0.04 -11.66 5.76
C PRO A 40 1.36 -12.15 6.18
N GLU A 41 2.25 -12.34 5.21
CA GLU A 41 3.68 -12.49 5.54
C GLU A 41 4.18 -11.23 6.28
N LYS A 42 5.07 -11.42 7.25
CA LYS A 42 5.66 -10.30 8.00
C LYS A 42 6.61 -9.53 7.08
N ILE A 43 6.35 -8.24 6.91
CA ILE A 43 7.18 -7.32 6.11
C ILE A 43 7.73 -6.25 7.05
N THR A 44 9.04 -6.03 7.03
CA THR A 44 9.73 -5.10 7.93
C THR A 44 10.58 -4.08 7.21
N THR A 45 11.08 -4.40 6.01
CA THR A 45 11.89 -3.50 5.18
C THR A 45 11.19 -3.17 3.86
N ASN A 46 11.69 -2.14 3.17
CA ASN A 46 11.21 -1.78 1.84
C ASN A 46 11.57 -2.85 0.80
N ASP A 47 12.78 -3.42 0.91
CA ASP A 47 13.24 -4.51 0.04
C ASP A 47 12.36 -5.75 0.19
N GLU A 48 11.97 -6.09 1.43
CA GLU A 48 11.00 -7.17 1.70
C GLU A 48 9.64 -6.86 1.09
N ALA A 49 9.20 -5.60 1.11
CA ALA A 49 7.94 -5.21 0.48
C ALA A 49 7.98 -5.36 -1.04
N ILE A 50 9.04 -4.88 -1.70
CA ILE A 50 9.24 -5.04 -3.15
C ILE A 50 9.36 -6.53 -3.52
N ALA A 51 10.13 -7.30 -2.75
CA ALA A 51 10.28 -8.72 -2.96
C ALA A 51 8.94 -9.46 -2.81
N ALA A 52 8.11 -9.09 -1.83
CA ALA A 52 6.77 -9.64 -1.64
C ALA A 52 5.86 -9.29 -2.84
N LEU A 53 5.84 -8.03 -3.28
CA LEU A 53 5.07 -7.62 -4.45
C LEU A 53 5.44 -8.46 -5.69
N ASN A 54 6.73 -8.59 -6.00
CA ASN A 54 7.19 -9.37 -7.15
C ASN A 54 6.88 -10.88 -7.02
N LYS A 55 7.11 -11.46 -5.83
CA LYS A 55 6.84 -12.87 -5.56
C LYS A 55 5.37 -13.22 -5.75
N TYR A 56 4.48 -12.39 -5.22
CA TYR A 56 3.04 -12.65 -5.28
C TYR A 56 2.42 -12.23 -6.61
N HIS A 57 2.96 -11.21 -7.27
CA HIS A 57 2.69 -10.92 -8.68
C HIS A 57 2.92 -12.16 -9.55
N GLN A 58 4.10 -12.80 -9.46
CA GLN A 58 4.39 -14.00 -10.24
C GLN A 58 3.42 -15.14 -9.93
N LYS A 59 3.11 -15.38 -8.65
CA LYS A 59 2.17 -16.43 -8.25
C LYS A 59 0.75 -16.21 -8.79
N ILE A 60 0.26 -14.97 -8.79
CA ILE A 60 -1.05 -14.64 -9.35
C ILE A 60 -1.00 -14.75 -10.87
N SER A 61 0.04 -14.22 -11.53
CA SER A 61 0.25 -14.34 -12.96
C SER A 61 0.21 -15.81 -13.43
N ASP A 62 0.85 -16.71 -12.68
CA ASP A 62 0.83 -18.15 -12.98
C ASP A 62 -0.57 -18.76 -12.88
N ILE A 63 -1.40 -18.33 -11.93
CA ILE A 63 -2.80 -18.76 -11.81
C ILE A 63 -3.64 -18.22 -12.98
N LEU A 64 -3.44 -16.95 -13.36
CA LEU A 64 -4.21 -16.29 -14.43
C LEU A 64 -3.92 -16.84 -15.83
N LYS A 65 -2.92 -17.72 -16.01
CA LYS A 65 -2.69 -18.45 -17.27
C LYS A 65 -3.82 -19.43 -17.59
N ASN A 66 -4.59 -19.85 -16.59
CA ASN A 66 -5.75 -20.71 -16.81
C ASN A 66 -6.89 -19.90 -17.44
N GLU A 67 -7.59 -20.48 -18.41
CA GLU A 67 -8.69 -19.81 -19.13
C GLU A 67 -9.85 -19.46 -18.21
N HIS A 68 -10.13 -20.33 -17.23
CA HIS A 68 -11.17 -20.15 -16.22
C HIS A 68 -10.59 -20.41 -14.84
N LEU A 69 -10.85 -19.49 -13.90
CA LEU A 69 -10.42 -19.66 -12.52
C LEU A 69 -11.44 -20.51 -11.74
N THR A 70 -10.94 -21.53 -11.06
CA THR A 70 -11.71 -22.27 -10.07
C THR A 70 -11.87 -21.45 -8.78
N GLY A 71 -12.88 -21.75 -7.98
CA GLY A 71 -13.03 -21.11 -6.66
C GLY A 71 -11.79 -21.30 -5.76
N SER A 72 -11.09 -22.44 -5.89
CA SER A 72 -9.84 -22.67 -5.15
C SER A 72 -8.68 -21.77 -5.59
N GLU A 73 -8.66 -21.36 -6.86
CA GLU A 73 -7.65 -20.44 -7.39
C GLU A 73 -7.96 -19.01 -7.01
N LEU A 74 -9.24 -18.62 -7.05
CA LEU A 74 -9.72 -17.32 -6.56
C LEU A 74 -9.44 -17.17 -5.07
N GLU A 75 -9.71 -18.19 -4.25
CA GLU A 75 -9.36 -18.21 -2.82
C GLU A 75 -7.85 -18.06 -2.59
N ARG A 76 -7.02 -18.67 -3.46
CA ARG A 76 -5.56 -18.48 -3.38
C ARG A 76 -5.15 -17.05 -3.69
N ILE A 77 -5.75 -16.43 -4.70
CA ILE A 77 -5.51 -15.02 -5.05
C ILE A 77 -5.94 -14.11 -3.89
N HIS A 78 -7.11 -14.36 -3.30
CA HIS A 78 -7.59 -13.66 -2.11
C HIS A 78 -6.61 -13.77 -0.96
N LYS A 79 -6.12 -14.97 -0.67
CA LYS A 79 -5.08 -15.16 0.36
C LYS A 79 -3.77 -14.43 0.03
N TYR A 80 -3.38 -14.34 -1.23
CA TYR A 80 -2.17 -13.64 -1.65
C TYR A 80 -2.31 -12.12 -1.51
N SER A 81 -3.50 -11.55 -1.72
CA SER A 81 -3.72 -10.11 -1.62
C SER A 81 -3.45 -9.55 -0.23
N TYR A 82 -3.70 -10.33 0.85
CA TYR A 82 -3.31 -9.94 2.21
C TYR A 82 -1.83 -9.53 2.32
N THR A 83 -0.93 -10.33 1.73
CA THR A 83 0.51 -10.01 1.78
C THR A 83 0.86 -8.84 0.87
N LEU A 84 0.17 -8.70 -0.27
CA LEU A 84 0.34 -7.56 -1.17
C LEU A 84 -0.07 -6.25 -0.50
N GLU A 85 -1.17 -6.22 0.23
CA GLU A 85 -1.63 -5.04 0.99
C GLU A 85 -0.63 -4.63 2.07
N ALA A 86 -0.09 -5.59 2.82
CA ALA A 86 0.94 -5.33 3.82
C ALA A 86 2.21 -4.75 3.19
N ALA A 87 2.57 -5.21 1.99
CA ALA A 87 3.71 -4.69 1.22
C ALA A 87 3.45 -3.27 0.70
N ALA A 88 2.28 -3.03 0.09
CA ALA A 88 1.89 -1.73 -0.43
C ALA A 88 1.80 -0.68 0.69
N LEU A 89 1.30 -1.06 1.86
CA LEU A 89 1.26 -0.21 3.05
C LEU A 89 2.67 0.16 3.52
N LYS A 90 3.62 -0.79 3.48
CA LYS A 90 5.01 -0.52 3.86
C LYS A 90 5.64 0.53 2.94
N LEU A 91 5.46 0.40 1.63
CA LEU A 91 5.98 1.35 0.64
C LEU A 91 5.31 2.72 0.75
N LYS A 92 4.01 2.75 1.03
CA LYS A 92 3.25 3.98 1.29
C LYS A 92 3.80 4.73 2.50
N ILE A 93 4.02 4.05 3.62
CA ILE A 93 4.52 4.68 4.86
C ILE A 93 5.97 5.15 4.71
N SER A 94 6.79 4.44 3.93
CA SER A 94 8.17 4.84 3.69
C SER A 94 8.33 5.92 2.62
N GLU A 95 7.24 6.28 1.92
CA GLU A 95 7.25 7.24 0.80
C GLU A 95 8.29 6.89 -0.28
N LEU A 96 8.55 5.59 -0.48
CA LEU A 96 9.60 5.14 -1.41
C LEU A 96 9.18 5.35 -2.88
N ILE A 97 7.88 5.31 -3.12
CA ILE A 97 7.27 5.46 -4.44
C ILE A 97 6.39 6.70 -4.43
N ASP A 98 6.22 7.31 -5.61
CA ASP A 98 5.38 8.50 -5.77
C ASP A 98 3.97 8.27 -5.21
N ALA A 99 3.36 9.32 -4.65
CA ALA A 99 2.05 9.24 -4.01
C ALA A 99 0.94 8.75 -4.96
N SER A 100 1.02 9.10 -6.26
CA SER A 100 0.07 8.61 -7.27
C SER A 100 0.26 7.13 -7.56
N ILE A 101 1.50 6.67 -7.69
CA ILE A 101 1.84 5.25 -7.84
C ILE A 101 1.38 4.46 -6.61
N SER A 102 1.68 4.97 -5.41
CA SER A 102 1.24 4.36 -4.15
C SER A 102 -0.28 4.25 -4.09
N LYS A 103 -1.01 5.28 -4.49
CA LYS A 103 -2.47 5.27 -4.47
C LYS A 103 -3.00 4.19 -5.42
N ASN A 104 -2.58 4.22 -6.69
CA ASN A 104 -3.02 3.27 -7.70
C ASN A 104 -2.66 1.82 -7.30
N LEU A 105 -1.47 1.60 -6.75
CA LEU A 105 -1.04 0.29 -6.25
C LEU A 105 -2.01 -0.27 -5.21
N ASN A 106 -2.38 0.55 -4.21
CA ASN A 106 -3.31 0.13 -3.16
C ASN A 106 -4.72 -0.14 -3.73
N GLU A 107 -5.20 0.71 -4.63
CA GLU A 107 -6.52 0.55 -5.26
C GLU A 107 -6.63 -0.75 -6.08
N GLN A 108 -5.59 -1.11 -6.85
CA GLN A 108 -5.61 -2.33 -7.64
C GLN A 108 -5.47 -3.59 -6.77
N ILE A 109 -4.63 -3.56 -5.73
CA ILE A 109 -4.50 -4.68 -4.80
C ILE A 109 -5.82 -4.92 -4.05
N GLU A 110 -6.48 -3.87 -3.58
CA GLU A 110 -7.80 -3.96 -2.93
C GLU A 110 -8.86 -4.51 -3.90
N THR A 111 -8.83 -4.07 -5.15
CA THR A 111 -9.75 -4.58 -6.18
C THR A 111 -9.52 -6.06 -6.43
N ILE A 112 -8.27 -6.52 -6.51
CA ILE A 112 -7.92 -7.96 -6.59
C ILE A 112 -8.43 -8.71 -5.36
N HIS A 113 -8.25 -8.16 -4.15
CA HIS A 113 -8.75 -8.76 -2.90
C HIS A 113 -10.26 -9.00 -2.96
N ILE A 114 -11.03 -7.93 -3.15
CA ILE A 114 -12.49 -7.99 -3.08
C ILE A 114 -13.07 -8.84 -4.22
N SER A 115 -12.53 -8.73 -5.43
CA SER A 115 -13.03 -9.48 -6.58
C SER A 115 -12.74 -10.98 -6.47
N SER A 116 -11.56 -11.36 -5.94
CA SER A 116 -11.24 -12.76 -5.71
C SER A 116 -12.10 -13.39 -4.62
N GLU A 117 -12.39 -12.67 -3.52
CA GLU A 117 -13.36 -13.10 -2.49
C GLU A 117 -14.77 -13.31 -3.09
N LYS A 118 -15.20 -12.41 -3.98
CA LYS A 118 -16.50 -12.48 -4.67
C LYS A 118 -16.54 -13.47 -5.83
N HIS A 119 -15.43 -14.15 -6.12
CA HIS A 119 -15.30 -15.06 -7.25
C HIS A 119 -15.56 -14.39 -8.63
N ASP A 120 -15.20 -13.12 -8.76
CA ASP A 120 -15.32 -12.33 -9.99
C ASP A 120 -14.02 -12.37 -10.80
N ASP A 121 -13.87 -13.41 -11.62
CA ASP A 121 -12.69 -13.68 -12.46
C ASP A 121 -12.35 -12.49 -13.39
N LEU A 122 -13.35 -11.88 -14.03
CA LEU A 122 -13.12 -10.79 -14.97
C LEU A 122 -12.54 -9.55 -14.28
N THR A 123 -13.07 -9.20 -13.10
CA THR A 123 -12.55 -8.07 -12.33
C THR A 123 -11.16 -8.36 -11.77
N VAL A 124 -10.88 -9.60 -11.33
CA VAL A 124 -9.53 -10.00 -10.90
C VAL A 124 -8.52 -9.79 -12.03
N ARG A 125 -8.83 -10.22 -13.25
CA ARG A 125 -7.93 -10.08 -14.41
C ARG A 125 -7.69 -8.62 -14.77
N SER A 126 -8.74 -7.83 -14.88
CA SER A 126 -8.63 -6.40 -15.22
C SER A 126 -7.77 -5.65 -14.19
N ALA A 127 -8.00 -5.89 -12.90
CA ALA A 127 -7.22 -5.25 -11.85
C ALA A 127 -5.77 -5.74 -11.81
N PHE A 128 -5.54 -7.03 -12.12
CA PHE A 128 -4.19 -7.58 -12.20
C PHE A 128 -3.38 -7.00 -13.37
N GLU A 129 -4.00 -6.70 -14.50
CA GLU A 129 -3.33 -6.05 -15.64
C GLU A 129 -2.87 -4.63 -15.27
N GLU A 130 -3.72 -3.86 -14.58
CA GLU A 130 -3.35 -2.53 -14.08
C GLU A 130 -2.25 -2.62 -13.01
N TYR A 131 -2.35 -3.59 -12.10
CA TYR A 131 -1.31 -3.90 -11.11
C TYR A 131 0.03 -4.29 -11.77
N ASP A 132 0.03 -5.11 -12.83
CA ASP A 132 1.24 -5.52 -13.56
C ASP A 132 1.97 -4.32 -14.18
N ALA A 133 1.23 -3.36 -14.73
CA ALA A 133 1.82 -2.11 -15.24
C ALA A 133 2.54 -1.33 -14.14
N ILE A 134 1.92 -1.21 -12.96
CA ILE A 134 2.49 -0.52 -11.80
C ILE A 134 3.75 -1.24 -11.30
N ILE A 135 3.74 -2.57 -11.21
CA ILE A 135 4.92 -3.35 -10.78
C ILE A 135 6.10 -3.15 -11.73
N LYS A 136 5.85 -3.10 -13.04
CA LYS A 136 6.91 -2.80 -14.04
C LYS A 136 7.51 -1.41 -13.82
N GLU A 137 6.69 -0.41 -13.55
CA GLU A 137 7.13 0.96 -13.27
C GLU A 137 7.97 1.05 -11.98
N ILE A 138 7.52 0.41 -10.90
CA ILE A 138 8.28 0.34 -9.63
C ILE A 138 9.64 -0.31 -9.86
N ASN A 139 9.68 -1.46 -10.54
CA ASN A 139 10.93 -2.18 -10.79
C ASN A 139 11.89 -1.40 -11.69
N ALA A 140 11.39 -0.68 -12.69
CA ALA A 140 12.21 0.19 -13.55
C ALA A 140 12.85 1.34 -12.75
N THR A 141 12.09 1.93 -11.82
CA THR A 141 12.55 3.03 -10.97
C THR A 141 13.63 2.57 -9.99
N GLN A 142 13.43 1.41 -9.34
CA GLN A 142 14.42 0.82 -8.43
C GLN A 142 15.71 0.41 -9.14
N GLY A 143 15.62 -0.15 -10.35
CA GLY A 143 16.79 -0.47 -11.16
C GLY A 143 17.62 0.77 -11.55
N THR A 144 16.96 1.89 -11.78
CA THR A 144 17.62 3.17 -12.10
C THR A 144 18.32 3.76 -10.87
N GLN A 145 17.68 3.72 -9.70
CA GLN A 145 18.26 4.22 -8.45
C GLN A 145 19.47 3.37 -7.99
N ALA A 146 19.37 2.04 -8.11
CA ALA A 146 20.48 1.14 -7.78
C ALA A 146 21.71 1.38 -8.68
N TYR A 147 21.50 1.74 -9.94
CA TYR A 147 22.58 2.09 -10.86
C TYR A 147 23.23 3.44 -10.52
N SER A 148 22.44 4.46 -10.12
CA SER A 148 23.01 5.76 -9.72
C SER A 148 23.82 5.68 -8.44
N ASP A 149 23.37 4.86 -7.47
CA ASP A 149 24.01 4.74 -6.16
C ASP A 149 25.33 3.95 -6.24
N ALA A 150 25.46 3.04 -7.21
CA ALA A 150 26.69 2.28 -7.46
C ALA A 150 27.75 3.04 -8.28
N ALA A 151 27.36 4.18 -8.90
CA ALA A 151 28.23 5.00 -9.74
C ALA A 151 28.89 6.18 -8.99
N GLN A 152 28.62 6.34 -7.69
CA GLN A 152 29.22 7.33 -6.78
C GLN A 152 30.26 6.68 -5.86
#